data_AF-D7FUE2-F1
#
_entry.id   AF-D7FUE2-F1
#
_cell.length_a   1.000
_cell.length_b   1.000
_cell.length_c   1.000
_cell.angle_alpha   90.00
_cell.angle_beta   90.00
_cell.angle_gamma   90.00
#
_symmetry.space_group_name_H-M   'P 1'
#
loop_
_entity.id
_entity.type
_entity.pdbx_description
1 polymer ?
#
loop_
_entity_poly.entity_id
_entity_poly.type
_entity_poly.pdbx_seq_one_letter_code
_entity_poly.pdbx_strand_id
1 'polypeptide(L)'
;MPSIEVGTVGGGTSLPAQAACLDVVGCRGATQAPGRPGENAQQMAKVVAGATLAGELSLVAALASNQLVRAHMQHNRKPQAPSST
;
A
#
# COMPACT_ATOMS: atom_id res chain seq x y z
N MET A 1 -13.30 7.30 1.20
CA MET A 1 -13.27 6.21 2.20
C MET A 1 -13.51 6.82 3.58
N PRO A 2 -14.75 6.82 4.10
CA PRO A 2 -15.10 7.56 5.32
C PRO A 2 -14.68 6.85 6.63
N SER A 3 -14.35 5.56 6.57
CA SER A 3 -14.07 4.71 7.73
C SER A 3 -12.76 3.94 7.51
N ILE A 4 -11.62 4.63 7.61
CA ILE A 4 -10.29 4.00 7.60
C ILE A 4 -9.82 3.85 9.04
N GLU A 5 -9.93 2.66 9.63
CA GLU A 5 -9.34 2.38 10.94
C GLU A 5 -7.86 2.07 10.79
N VAL A 6 -7.01 3.03 11.18
CA VAL A 6 -5.55 2.88 11.09
C VAL A 6 -4.86 3.53 12.29
N GLY A 7 -3.71 2.97 12.67
CA GLY A 7 -2.86 3.49 13.74
C GLY A 7 -1.38 3.27 13.43
N THR A 8 -0.54 4.10 14.05
CA THR A 8 0.92 4.05 13.90
C THR A 8 1.65 3.70 15.20
N VAL A 9 0.88 3.37 16.24
CA VAL A 9 1.34 2.97 17.58
C VAL A 9 0.47 1.81 18.06
N GLY A 10 1.07 0.85 18.76
CA GLY A 10 0.38 -0.29 19.37
C GLY A 10 0.21 -1.49 18.43
N GLY A 11 -0.21 -2.62 19.00
CA GLY A 11 -0.37 -3.87 18.27
C GLY A 11 0.88 -4.28 17.49
N GLY A 12 0.70 -4.64 16.22
CA GLY A 12 1.79 -5.08 15.33
C GLY A 12 2.72 -3.97 14.84
N THR A 13 2.45 -2.69 15.13
CA THR A 13 3.26 -1.55 14.62
C THR A 13 4.68 -1.51 15.19
N SER A 14 4.93 -2.20 16.31
CA SER A 14 6.24 -2.31 16.95
C SER A 14 7.10 -3.45 16.41
N LEU A 15 6.53 -4.37 15.63
CA LEU A 15 7.25 -5.50 15.06
C LEU A 15 8.26 -5.02 14.01
N PRO A 16 9.47 -5.62 13.90
CA PRO A 16 10.56 -5.05 13.12
C PRO A 16 10.23 -4.76 11.65
N ALA A 17 9.55 -5.68 10.96
CA ALA A 17 9.21 -5.50 9.55
C ALA A 17 8.15 -4.42 9.35
N GLN A 18 7.10 -4.41 10.16
CA GLN A 18 6.00 -3.45 10.12
C GLN A 18 6.48 -2.05 10.48
N ALA A 19 7.35 -1.95 11.50
CA ALA A 19 7.98 -0.71 11.89
C ALA A 19 8.86 -0.14 10.77
N ALA A 20 9.65 -0.98 10.09
CA ALA A 20 10.43 -0.56 8.93
C ALA A 20 9.55 -0.07 7.77
N CYS A 21 8.41 -0.73 7.51
CA CYS A 21 7.44 -0.24 6.52
C CYS A 21 6.87 1.14 6.91
N LEU A 22 6.56 1.36 8.20
CA LEU A 22 6.10 2.66 8.68
C LEU A 22 7.19 3.74 8.59
N ASP A 23 8.47 3.36 8.70
CA ASP A 23 9.60 4.26 8.47
C ASP A 23 9.69 4.69 7.00
N VAL A 24 9.50 3.76 6.06
CA VAL A 24 9.45 4.08 4.61
C VAL A 24 8.34 5.08 4.28
N VAL A 25 7.19 4.96 4.94
CA VAL A 25 6.06 5.89 4.79
C VAL A 25 6.27 7.19 5.58
N GLY A 26 7.20 7.21 6.54
CA GLY A 26 7.47 8.37 7.41
C GLY A 26 6.46 8.56 8.53
N CYS A 27 5.73 7.51 8.91
CA CYS A 27 4.62 7.59 9.89
C CYS A 27 4.86 6.76 11.15
N ARG A 28 6.07 6.23 11.38
CA ARG A 28 6.32 5.34 12.53
C ARG A 28 6.10 6.06 13.86
N GLY A 29 5.39 5.39 14.76
CA GLY A 29 5.24 5.81 16.14
C GLY A 29 4.29 6.99 16.33
N ALA A 30 4.34 7.55 17.54
CA ALA A 30 3.57 8.74 17.89
C ALA A 30 4.18 9.98 17.23
N THR A 31 3.33 10.93 16.86
CA THR A 31 3.76 12.23 16.35
C THR A 31 4.65 12.93 17.38
N GLN A 32 5.83 13.39 16.95
CA GLN A 32 6.79 14.08 17.83
C GLN A 32 6.47 15.59 17.98
N ALA A 33 5.72 16.17 17.03
CA ALA A 33 5.34 17.58 17.05
C ALA A 33 4.43 17.89 18.26
N PRO A 34 4.79 18.88 19.10
CA PRO A 34 3.96 19.28 20.23
C PRO A 34 2.55 19.70 19.80
N GLY A 35 1.54 19.28 20.56
CA GLY A 35 0.15 19.71 20.37
C GLY A 35 -0.59 19.08 19.19
N ARG A 36 -0.02 18.11 18.49
CA ARG A 36 -0.65 17.46 17.33
C ARG A 36 -0.63 15.93 17.40
N PRO A 37 -1.16 15.32 18.48
CA PRO A 37 -1.25 13.87 18.59
C PRO A 37 -2.10 13.30 17.45
N GLY A 38 -1.68 12.15 16.90
CA GLY A 38 -2.42 11.43 15.87
C GLY A 38 -2.12 11.84 14.43
N GLU A 39 -1.32 12.88 14.18
CA GLU A 39 -0.94 13.26 12.79
C GLU A 39 -0.33 12.11 11.99
N ASN A 40 0.54 11.29 12.58
CA ASN A 40 1.12 10.14 11.87
C ASN A 40 0.04 9.15 11.41
N ALA A 41 -0.98 8.89 12.24
CA ALA A 41 -2.12 8.04 11.87
C ALA A 41 -2.99 8.69 10.79
N GLN A 42 -3.23 10.00 10.87
CA GLN A 42 -3.93 10.75 9.83
C GLN A 42 -3.17 10.74 8.49
N GLN A 43 -1.84 10.88 8.54
CA GLN A 43 -0.99 10.80 7.36
C GLN A 43 -1.01 9.40 6.76
N MET A 44 -0.94 8.35 7.60
CA MET A 44 -1.09 6.97 7.14
C MET A 44 -2.46 6.73 6.47
N ALA A 45 -3.55 7.28 7.02
CA ALA A 45 -4.88 7.20 6.40
C ALA A 45 -4.92 7.85 5.01
N LYS A 46 -4.26 9.01 4.84
CA LYS A 46 -4.14 9.68 3.53
C LYS A 46 -3.31 8.84 2.56
N VAL A 47 -2.23 8.22 3.01
CA VAL A 47 -1.39 7.33 2.20
C VAL A 47 -2.21 6.13 1.71
N VAL A 48 -3.00 5.50 2.59
CA VAL A 48 -3.90 4.40 2.19
C VAL A 48 -4.89 4.87 1.13
N ALA A 49 -5.59 5.99 1.36
CA ALA A 49 -6.56 6.52 0.39
C ALA A 49 -5.91 6.89 -0.95
N GLY A 50 -4.71 7.48 -0.92
CA GLY A 50 -3.95 7.83 -2.12
C GLY A 50 -3.45 6.60 -2.89
N ALA A 51 -2.98 5.58 -2.20
CA ALA A 51 -2.58 4.32 -2.81
C ALA A 51 -3.77 3.59 -3.45
N THR A 52 -4.93 3.57 -2.78
CA THR A 52 -6.17 3.05 -3.37
C THR A 52 -6.54 3.81 -4.63
N LEU A 53 -6.57 5.15 -4.61
CA LEU A 53 -6.88 5.97 -5.78
C LEU A 53 -5.91 5.69 -6.95
N ALA A 54 -4.60 5.61 -6.67
CA ALA A 54 -3.61 5.30 -7.69
C ALA A 54 -3.82 3.90 -8.30
N GLY A 55 -4.16 2.91 -7.48
CA GLY A 55 -4.53 1.56 -7.93
C GLY A 55 -5.76 1.55 -8.83
N GLU A 56 -6.83 2.23 -8.43
CA GLU A 56 -8.06 2.35 -9.21
C GLU A 56 -7.82 3.04 -10.55
N LEU A 57 -7.07 4.14 -10.58
CA LEU A 57 -6.69 4.81 -11.83
C LEU A 57 -5.91 3.89 -12.76
N SER A 58 -4.90 3.18 -12.23
CA SER A 58 -4.11 2.23 -13.01
C SER A 58 -4.97 1.09 -13.57
N LEU A 59 -5.89 0.55 -12.76
CA LEU A 59 -6.78 -0.55 -13.15
C LEU A 59 -7.77 -0.10 -14.23
N VAL A 60 -8.44 1.03 -14.03
CA VAL A 60 -9.39 1.59 -14.99
C VAL A 60 -8.69 1.95 -16.30
N ALA A 61 -7.47 2.51 -16.26
CA ALA A 61 -6.68 2.76 -17.46
C ALA A 61 -6.31 1.47 -18.20
N ALA A 62 -5.93 0.40 -17.48
CA ALA A 62 -5.62 -0.90 -18.09
C ALA A 62 -6.86 -1.57 -18.70
N LEU A 63 -8.04 -1.41 -18.10
CA LEU A 63 -9.32 -1.87 -18.65
C LEU A 63 -9.69 -1.07 -19.90
N ALA A 64 -9.65 0.26 -19.82
CA ALA A 64 -10.00 1.15 -20.93
C ALA A 64 -9.08 0.98 -22.15
N SER A 65 -7.80 0.65 -21.92
CA SER A 65 -6.82 0.39 -22.98
C SER A 65 -6.69 -1.08 -23.38
N ASN A 66 -7.52 -1.97 -22.81
CA ASN A 66 -7.48 -3.42 -23.05
C ASN A 66 -6.11 -4.09 -22.77
N GLN A 67 -5.36 -3.57 -21.79
CA GLN A 67 -4.02 -4.06 -21.43
C GLN A 67 -4.02 -5.00 -20.21
N LEU A 68 -5.15 -5.14 -19.52
CA LEU A 68 -5.23 -5.88 -18.25
C LEU A 68 -4.77 -7.34 -18.38
N VAL A 69 -5.25 -8.08 -19.39
CA VAL A 69 -4.90 -9.50 -19.58
C VAL A 69 -3.42 -9.66 -19.93
N ARG A 70 -2.88 -8.79 -20.78
CA ARG A 70 -1.46 -8.80 -21.15
C ARG A 70 -0.58 -8.62 -19.91
N ALA A 71 -0.88 -7.65 -19.06
CA ALA A 71 -0.16 -7.44 -17.81
C ALA A 71 -0.23 -8.66 -16.88
N HIS A 72 -1.39 -9.32 -16.77
CA HIS A 72 -1.55 -10.54 -15.99
C HIS A 72 -0.70 -11.70 -16.53
N MET A 73 -0.70 -11.92 -17.84
CA MET A 73 0.10 -12.98 -18.48
C MET A 73 1.59 -12.77 -18.29
N GLN A 74 2.04 -11.51 -18.25
CA GLN A 74 3.44 -11.15 -18.08
C GLN A 74 3.92 -11.18 -16.63
N HIS A 75 3.11 -10.64 -15.69
CA HIS A 75 3.57 -10.38 -14.32
C HIS A 75 2.92 -11.25 -13.25
N ASN A 76 1.77 -11.86 -13.54
CA ASN A 76 0.99 -12.63 -12.56
C ASN A 76 0.72 -14.08 -13.01
N ARG A 77 1.52 -14.60 -13.95
CA ARG A 77 1.47 -16.00 -14.37
C ARG A 77 2.86 -16.61 -14.29
N LYS A 78 2.94 -17.80 -13.68
CA LYS A 78 4.17 -18.59 -13.63
C LYS A 78 4.60 -18.92 -15.07
N PRO A 79 5.84 -18.60 -15.49
CA PRO A 79 6.35 -19.03 -16.78
C PRO A 79 6.25 -20.55 -16.89
N GLN A 80 5.78 -21.06 -18.02
CA GLN A 80 5.85 -22.50 -18.27
C GLN A 80 7.33 -22.91 -18.33
N ALA A 81 7.71 -23.85 -17.47
CA ALA A 81 9.03 -24.46 -17.57
C ALA A 81 9.14 -25.15 -18.95
N PRO A 82 10.29 -25.05 -19.64
CA PRO A 82 10.48 -25.74 -20.90
C PRO A 82 10.25 -27.24 -20.70
N SER A 83 9.38 -27.82 -21.51
CA SER A 83 9.14 -29.27 -21.50
C SER A 83 10.45 -29.95 -21.90
N SER A 84 11.04 -30.71 -20.97
CA SER A 84 12.17 -31.58 -21.27
C SER A 84 11.70 -32.71 -22.19
N THR A 85 11.94 -32.55 -23.49
CA THR A 85 11.96 -33.62 -24.48
C THR A 85 13.37 -34.18 -24.58
#